data_AF-A0A924P6F1-F1
#
_entry.id   AF-A0A924P6F1-F1
#
_cell.length_a   1.000
_cell.length_b   1.000
_cell.length_c   1.000
_cell.angle_alpha   90.00
_cell.angle_beta   90.00
_cell.angle_gamma   90.00
#
_symmetry.space_group_name_H-M   'P 1'
#
loop_
_entity.id
_entity.type
_entity.pdbx_description
1 polymer ?
#
loop_
_entity_poly.entity_id
_entity_poly.type
_entity_poly.pdbx_seq_one_letter_code
_entity_poly.pdbx_strand_id
1 'polypeptide(L)' 'MEKEIKEFYTVANTVKHNLDNILNFFINRNTNANAESFNSKIKLFRANQRGVVDTKFFLFRLYKLFA' A
#
# COMPACT_ATOMS: atom_id res chain seq x y z
N MET A 1 -11.02 19.23 32.58
CA MET A 1 -10.01 18.30 32.05
C MET A 1 -10.61 17.73 30.78
N GLU A 2 -10.13 18.21 29.64
CA GLU A 2 -10.65 17.86 28.31
C GLU A 2 -10.78 16.34 28.21
N LYS A 3 -11.91 15.86 27.68
CA LYS A 3 -12.06 14.45 27.34
C LYS A 3 -10.95 14.12 26.36
N GLU A 4 -9.92 13.44 26.85
CA GLU A 4 -8.85 12.87 26.03
C GLU A 4 -9.50 12.06 24.91
N ILE A 5 -9.36 12.55 23.68
CA ILE A 5 -9.92 11.90 22.52
C ILE A 5 -9.00 10.72 22.21
N LYS A 6 -9.38 9.53 22.69
CA LYS A 6 -8.62 8.26 22.59
C LYS A 6 -8.19 7.94 21.16
N GLU A 7 -8.99 8.36 20.19
CA GLU A 7 -8.74 8.23 18.76
C GLU A 7 -7.46 8.98 18.36
N PHE A 8 -7.26 10.21 18.85
CA PHE A 8 -6.04 10.98 18.56
C PHE A 8 -4.80 10.35 19.20
N TYR A 9 -4.91 9.80 20.41
CA TYR A 9 -3.80 9.06 21.02
C TYR A 9 -3.41 7.81 20.22
N THR A 10 -4.40 7.11 19.67
CA THR A 10 -4.17 5.94 18.82
C THR A 10 -3.43 6.32 17.53
N VAL A 11 -3.85 7.43 16.89
CA VAL A 11 -3.16 7.98 15.72
C VAL A 11 -1.75 8.42 16.09
N ALA A 12 -1.56 9.17 17.17
CA ALA A 12 -0.27 9.66 17.63
C ALA A 12 0.71 8.50 17.92
N ASN A 13 0.24 7.44 18.58
CA ASN A 13 1.03 6.24 18.84
C ASN A 13 1.42 5.53 17.54
N THR A 14 0.52 5.49 16.56
CA THR A 14 0.80 4.89 15.24
C THR A 14 1.85 5.68 14.48
N VAL A 15 1.76 7.02 14.49
CA VAL A 15 2.76 7.90 13.88
C VAL A 15 4.11 7.72 14.56
N LYS A 16 4.13 7.71 15.90
CA LYS A 16 5.37 7.50 16.67
C LYS A 16 6.02 6.14 16.36
N HIS A 17 5.22 5.08 16.27
CA HIS A 17 5.72 3.73 15.97
C HIS A 17 6.33 3.63 14.56
N ASN A 18 5.83 4.41 13.60
CA ASN A 18 6.28 4.37 12.20
C ASN A 18 7.20 5.54 11.83
N LEU A 19 7.70 6.29 12.81
CA LEU A 19 8.42 7.54 12.60
C LEU A 19 9.66 7.37 11.72
N ASP A 20 10.43 6.30 11.92
CA ASP A 20 11.64 6.02 11.13
C ASP A 20 11.32 5.81 9.64
N ASN A 21 10.23 5.12 9.34
CA ASN A 21 9.76 4.94 7.96
C ASN A 21 9.30 6.27 7.34
N ILE A 22 8.63 7.11 8.14
CA ILE A 22 8.21 8.45 7.70
C ILE A 22 9.44 9.33 7.44
N LEU A 23 10.46 9.31 8.30
CA LEU A 23 11.71 10.05 8.12
C LEU A 23 12.49 9.57 6.89
N ASN A 24 12.51 8.27 6.64
CA ASN A 24 13.15 7.69 5.46
C ASN A 24 12.57 8.22 4.13
N PHE A 25 11.30 8.60 4.09
CA PHE A 25 10.72 9.28 2.92
C PHE A 25 11.38 10.64 2.66
N PHE A 26 11.60 11.45 3.69
CA PHE A 26 12.18 12.79 3.51
C PHE A 26 13.68 12.76 3.21
N ILE A 27 14.40 11.79 3.78
CA ILE A 27 15.85 11.63 3.58
C ILE A 27 16.15 10.98 2.24
N ASN A 28 15.57 9.80 1.99
CA ASN A 28 15.94 8.94 0.87
C ASN A 28 14.96 9.03 -0.31
N ARG A 29 13.87 9.79 -0.18
CA ARG A 29 12.69 9.73 -1.07
C ARG A 29 12.15 8.32 -1.26
N ASN A 30 12.45 7.43 -0.30
CA ASN A 30 12.06 6.04 -0.39
C ASN A 30 10.58 5.98 0.00
N THR A 31 9.73 5.84 -1.01
CA THR A 31 8.28 5.89 -0.88
C THR A 31 7.66 4.58 -1.33
N ASN A 32 6.65 4.14 -0.60
CA ASN A 32 5.83 3.01 -1.00
C ASN A 32 4.87 3.35 -2.15
N ALA A 33 4.82 4.60 -2.61
CA ALA A 33 3.89 5.06 -3.64
C ALA A 33 3.94 4.22 -4.93
N ASN A 34 5.13 3.81 -5.38
CA ASN A 34 5.28 2.97 -6.57
C ASN A 34 4.65 1.58 -6.36
N ALA A 35 4.89 0.97 -5.19
CA ALA A 35 4.31 -0.31 -4.83
C ALA A 35 2.79 -0.22 -4.61
N GLU A 36 2.28 0.87 -4.03
CA GLU A 36 0.85 1.14 -3.86
C GLU A 36 0.12 1.35 -5.19
N SER A 37 0.74 2.11 -6.10
CA SER A 37 0.25 2.29 -7.47
C SER A 37 0.22 0.95 -8.21
N PHE A 38 1.27 0.15 -8.08
CA PHE A 38 1.33 -1.18 -8.68
C PHE A 38 0.26 -2.13 -8.12
N ASN A 39 0.10 -2.20 -6.80
CA ASN A 39 -0.95 -2.96 -6.14
C ASN A 39 -2.35 -2.52 -6.60
N SER A 40 -2.56 -1.22 -6.83
CA SER A 40 -3.84 -0.69 -7.33
C SER A 40 -4.11 -1.15 -8.77
N LYS A 41 -3.10 -1.15 -9.64
CA LYS A 41 -3.20 -1.69 -11.01
C LYS A 41 -3.53 -3.19 -11.01
N ILE A 42 -2.89 -3.98 -10.15
CA ILE A 42 -3.17 -5.42 -10.02
C ILE A 42 -4.61 -5.66 -9.54
N LYS A 43 -5.07 -4.91 -8.52
CA LYS A 43 -6.45 -5.00 -8.01
C LYS A 43 -7.47 -4.70 -9.11
N LEU A 44 -7.26 -3.65 -9.91
CA LEU A 44 -8.12 -3.30 -11.04
C LEU A 44 -8.12 -4.41 -12.11
N PHE A 45 -6.93 -4.91 -12.48
CA PHE A 45 -6.80 -6.01 -13.44
C PHE A 45 -7.56 -7.27 -13.00
N ARG A 46 -7.46 -7.62 -11.71
CA ARG A 46 -8.20 -8.74 -11.11
C ARG A 46 -9.71 -8.51 -11.11
N ALA A 47 -10.16 -7.29 -10.82
CA ALA A 47 -11.59 -6.95 -10.85
C ALA A 47 -12.18 -7.08 -12.27
N ASN A 48 -11.46 -6.61 -13.28
CA ASN A 48 -11.86 -6.74 -14.68
C ASN A 48 -11.97 -8.21 -15.14
N GLN A 49 -11.09 -9.08 -14.63
CA GLN A 49 -11.08 -10.51 -14.95
C GLN A 49 -12.07 -11.32 -14.09
N ARG A 50 -12.88 -10.66 -13.23
CA ARG A 50 -13.80 -11.29 -12.27
C ARG A 50 -13.13 -12.33 -11.37
N GLY A 51 -11.90 -12.06 -10.97
CA GLY A 51 -11.09 -12.95 -10.13
C GLY A 51 -9.92 -13.59 -10.90
N VAL A 52 -9.39 -14.66 -10.32
CA VAL A 52 -8.27 -15.43 -10.87
C VAL A 52 -8.66 -16.89 -10.84
N VAL A 53 -8.88 -17.47 -12.01
CA VAL A 53 -9.21 -18.90 -12.15
C VAL A 53 -7.94 -19.72 -12.35
N ASP A 54 -7.00 -19.22 -13.16
CA ASP A 54 -5.69 -19.83 -13.40
C ASP A 54 -4.57 -18.86 -12.97
N THR A 55 -3.87 -19.21 -11.90
CA THR A 55 -2.77 -18.43 -11.34
C THR A 55 -1.58 -18.34 -12.29
N LYS A 56 -1.24 -19.42 -13.02
CA LYS A 56 -0.10 -19.41 -13.96
C LYS A 56 -0.39 -18.46 -15.12
N PHE A 57 -1.58 -18.56 -15.69
CA PHE A 57 -1.99 -17.66 -16.77
C PHE A 57 -2.13 -16.20 -16.31
N PHE A 58 -2.61 -15.97 -15.10
CA PHE A 58 -2.67 -14.64 -14.50
C PHE A 58 -1.29 -14.01 -14.35
N LEU A 59 -0.32 -14.74 -13.80
CA LEU A 59 1.07 -14.27 -13.65
C LEU A 59 1.71 -14.00 -15.02
N PHE A 60 1.46 -14.85 -16.02
CA PHE A 60 1.91 -14.62 -17.39
C PHE A 60 1.38 -13.29 -17.97
N ARG A 61 0.09 -12.98 -17.81
CA ARG A 61 -0.48 -11.70 -18.28
C ARG A 61 0.03 -10.52 -17.48
N LEU A 62 0.24 -10.68 -16.18
CA LEU A 62 0.73 -9.63 -15.30
C LEU A 62 2.16 -9.24 -15.68
N TYR A 63 3.02 -10.23 -15.96
CA TYR A 63 4.34 -10.00 -16.54
C TYR A 63 4.25 -9.27 -17.89
N LYS A 64 3.41 -9.73 -18.82
CA LYS A 64 3.32 -9.10 -20.15
C LYS A 64 2.76 -7.67 -20.19
N LEU A 65 2.00 -7.25 -19.17
CA LEU A 65 1.36 -5.94 -19.13
C LEU A 65 2.11 -4.91 -18.27
N PHE A 66 2.90 -5.38 -17.31
CA PHE A 66 3.49 -4.50 -16.29
C PHE A 66 5.00 -4.71 -16.07
N ALA A 67 5.65 -5.60 -16.82
CA ALA A 67 7.11 -5.76 -16.88
C ALA A 67 7.59 -5.56 -18.32
#